data_AF-A0A5J4UWM2-F1
#
_entry.id   AF-A0A5J4UWM2-F1
#
_cell.length_a   1.000
_cell.length_b   1.000
_cell.length_c   1.000
_cell.angle_alpha   90.00
_cell.angle_beta   90.00
_cell.angle_gamma   90.00
#
_symmetry.space_group_name_H-M   'P 1'
#
loop_
_entity.id
_entity.type
_entity.pdbx_description
1 polymer ?
#
loop_
_entity_poly.entity_id
_entity_poly.type
_entity_poly.pdbx_seq_one_letter_code
_entity_poly.pdbx_strand_id
1 'polypeptide(L)'
;MDHQKAQAARLRGWNTTMIMNKIAIPDINCWVTKLRANIQTQLIYILPQMTMPTDAAPSGWGSTLEREIEMAAIAHGTWSKKQAKLTSKNSEIKAITQGYRNFARVLKNSRIQSLANRSDNSTAVFDIRKWRVSTSLIKEIKQVHQTIEKLGIQIQIIHLAGVKNEIADALSRLSRAGDYKLKEKIFQPTCHQMNLNPTIDLFSQHFNNLLLRFMSTIRGLGEVVIDALNQTQKKKHPRIHPPIPLLPTVLTKIREEQIEATLIVPLRLGQIWYTELLNENAQSLMLGWSNEMLESGRSQIKKNLKLAPGKICCFLMDRRPGREEDLQERFKEYKTYPSEQKI
;
A
#
# COMPACT_ATOMS: atom_id res chain seq x y z
N MET A 1 -9.13 -5.99 -34.55
CA MET A 1 -9.56 -6.90 -35.64
C MET A 1 -10.78 -6.35 -36.35
N ASP A 2 -11.82 -5.93 -35.63
CA ASP A 2 -13.07 -5.43 -36.24
C ASP A 2 -12.86 -4.21 -37.15
N HIS A 3 -12.01 -3.27 -36.75
CA HIS A 3 -11.63 -2.16 -37.63
C HIS A 3 -10.99 -2.66 -38.95
N GLN A 4 -10.12 -3.66 -38.90
CA GLN A 4 -9.47 -4.20 -40.10
C GLN A 4 -10.47 -4.93 -40.99
N LYS A 5 -11.40 -5.70 -40.39
CA LYS A 5 -12.51 -6.34 -41.11
C LYS A 5 -13.42 -5.30 -41.79
N ALA A 6 -13.82 -4.26 -41.06
CA ALA A 6 -14.65 -3.19 -41.58
C ALA A 6 -13.95 -2.43 -42.72
N GLN A 7 -12.65 -2.18 -42.61
CA GLN A 7 -11.86 -1.53 -43.64
C GLN A 7 -11.72 -2.41 -44.89
N ALA A 8 -11.45 -3.70 -44.73
CA ALA A 8 -11.36 -4.65 -45.84
C ALA A 8 -12.71 -4.78 -46.57
N ALA A 9 -13.81 -4.93 -45.81
CA ALA A 9 -15.16 -5.00 -46.37
C ALA A 9 -15.53 -3.71 -47.13
N ARG A 10 -15.18 -2.54 -46.59
CA ARG A 10 -15.42 -1.25 -47.26
C ARG A 10 -14.62 -1.10 -48.56
N LEU A 11 -13.37 -1.55 -48.59
CA LEU A 11 -12.48 -1.35 -49.74
C LEU A 11 -12.64 -2.39 -50.85
N ARG A 12 -13.00 -3.63 -50.50
CA ARG A 12 -12.95 -4.78 -51.43
C ARG A 12 -14.22 -5.66 -51.39
N GLY A 13 -15.25 -5.23 -50.67
CA GLY A 13 -16.51 -5.96 -50.51
C GLY A 13 -16.47 -7.02 -49.41
N TRP A 14 -17.66 -7.49 -49.01
CA TRP A 14 -17.84 -8.44 -47.89
C TRP A 14 -17.22 -9.82 -48.12
N ASN A 15 -17.15 -10.27 -49.38
CA ASN A 15 -16.60 -11.58 -49.75
C ASN A 15 -15.08 -11.55 -49.98
N THR A 16 -14.41 -10.46 -49.62
CA THR A 16 -12.96 -10.34 -49.82
C THR A 16 -12.18 -11.21 -48.84
N THR A 17 -11.03 -11.72 -49.28
CA THR A 17 -10.09 -12.42 -48.41
C THR A 17 -9.13 -11.40 -47.78
N MET A 18 -8.93 -11.47 -46.47
CA MET A 18 -8.01 -10.59 -45.73
C MET A 18 -6.92 -11.41 -45.04
N ILE A 19 -5.68 -10.92 -45.11
CA ILE A 19 -4.59 -11.45 -44.30
C ILE A 19 -4.79 -11.00 -42.85
N MET A 20 -4.96 -11.97 -41.95
CA MET A 20 -5.14 -11.69 -40.53
C MET A 20 -3.87 -11.10 -39.91
N ASN A 21 -4.05 -10.09 -39.07
CA ASN A 21 -2.94 -9.54 -38.29
C ASN A 21 -2.40 -10.62 -37.34
N LYS A 22 -1.10 -10.93 -37.45
CA LYS A 22 -0.41 -11.92 -36.61
C LYS A 22 -0.56 -11.63 -35.11
N ILE A 23 -0.73 -10.35 -34.73
CA ILE A 23 -0.94 -9.92 -33.33
C ILE A 23 -2.29 -10.41 -32.77
N ALA A 24 -3.28 -10.68 -33.64
CA ALA A 24 -4.60 -11.13 -33.21
C ALA A 24 -4.70 -12.66 -33.03
N ILE A 25 -3.74 -13.42 -33.57
CA ILE A 25 -3.72 -14.89 -33.50
C ILE A 25 -3.72 -15.41 -32.05
N PRO A 26 -2.88 -14.87 -31.12
CA PRO A 26 -2.89 -15.33 -29.72
C PRO A 26 -4.25 -15.12 -29.03
N ASP A 27 -4.93 -14.02 -29.35
CA ASP A 27 -6.24 -13.71 -28.76
C ASP A 27 -7.32 -14.66 -29.29
N ILE A 28 -7.33 -14.96 -30.59
CA ILE A 28 -8.25 -15.96 -31.16
C ILE A 28 -7.99 -17.34 -30.56
N ASN A 29 -6.73 -17.76 -30.48
CA ASN A 29 -6.38 -19.07 -29.92
C ASN A 29 -6.81 -19.16 -28.44
N CYS A 30 -6.70 -18.06 -27.69
CA CYS A 30 -7.24 -17.97 -26.33
C CYS A 30 -8.75 -18.21 -26.30
N TRP A 31 -9.52 -17.56 -27.18
CA TRP A 31 -10.97 -17.78 -27.29
C TRP A 31 -11.33 -19.22 -27.66
N VAL A 32 -10.65 -19.80 -28.66
CA VAL A 32 -10.86 -21.20 -29.06
C VAL A 32 -10.58 -22.14 -27.89
N THR A 33 -9.52 -21.90 -27.13
CA THR A 33 -9.18 -22.68 -25.94
C THR A 33 -10.26 -22.58 -24.87
N LYS A 34 -10.76 -21.36 -24.59
CA LYS A 34 -11.85 -21.14 -23.62
C LYS A 34 -13.14 -21.83 -24.03
N LEU A 35 -13.52 -21.72 -25.29
CA LEU A 35 -14.72 -22.38 -25.83
C LEU A 35 -14.61 -23.91 -25.75
N ARG A 36 -13.44 -24.47 -26.06
CA ARG A 36 -13.19 -25.92 -25.93
C ARG A 36 -13.20 -26.40 -24.49
N ALA A 37 -12.64 -25.61 -23.57
CA ALA A 37 -12.65 -25.95 -22.15
C ALA A 37 -14.07 -25.99 -21.58
N ASN A 38 -14.99 -25.19 -22.15
CA ASN A 38 -16.41 -25.13 -21.79
C ASN A 38 -16.66 -25.05 -20.27
N ILE A 39 -15.78 -24.34 -19.56
CA ILE A 39 -15.85 -24.20 -18.11
C ILE A 39 -17.07 -23.35 -17.81
N GLN A 40 -18.04 -23.93 -17.10
CA GLN A 40 -19.26 -23.25 -16.74
C GLN A 40 -18.94 -22.07 -15.81
N THR A 41 -19.25 -20.86 -16.26
CA THR A 41 -19.18 -19.67 -15.40
C THR A 41 -20.33 -19.70 -14.41
N GLN A 42 -20.05 -19.59 -13.11
CA GLN A 42 -21.10 -19.42 -12.11
C GLN A 42 -21.88 -18.13 -12.37
N LEU A 43 -23.16 -18.27 -12.73
CA LEU A 43 -24.11 -17.17 -12.86
C LEU A 43 -24.65 -16.70 -11.51
N ILE A 44 -24.41 -17.47 -10.45
CA ILE A 44 -24.83 -17.15 -9.09
C ILE A 44 -24.03 -15.94 -8.62
N TYR A 45 -24.74 -14.93 -8.16
CA TYR A 45 -24.15 -13.76 -7.53
C TYR A 45 -23.71 -14.11 -6.11
N ILE A 46 -22.41 -14.15 -5.85
CA ILE A 46 -21.85 -14.42 -4.53
C ILE A 46 -21.52 -13.09 -3.86
N LEU A 47 -22.04 -12.85 -2.65
CA LEU A 47 -21.75 -11.65 -1.89
C LEU A 47 -20.22 -11.53 -1.64
N PRO A 48 -19.62 -10.35 -1.86
CA PRO A 48 -18.19 -10.15 -1.64
C PRO A 48 -17.78 -10.45 -0.20
N GLN A 49 -16.80 -11.33 -0.02
CA GLN A 49 -16.24 -11.66 1.30
C GLN A 49 -15.07 -10.75 1.69
N MET A 50 -14.48 -10.09 0.69
CA MET A 50 -13.44 -9.09 0.85
C MET A 50 -13.73 -7.89 -0.04
N THR A 51 -13.20 -6.74 0.37
CA THR A 51 -13.24 -5.49 -0.39
C THR A 51 -11.83 -5.00 -0.66
N MET A 52 -11.61 -4.52 -1.88
CA MET A 52 -10.35 -3.94 -2.31
C MET A 52 -10.57 -2.52 -2.83
N PRO A 53 -10.68 -1.51 -1.94
CA PRO A 53 -10.62 -0.11 -2.33
C PRO A 53 -9.28 0.23 -3.00
N THR A 54 -9.35 1.06 -4.03
CA THR A 54 -8.21 1.53 -4.80
C THR A 54 -8.36 3.00 -5.10
N ASP A 55 -7.24 3.70 -5.19
CA ASP A 55 -7.20 5.11 -5.54
C ASP A 55 -5.90 5.44 -6.29
N ALA A 56 -5.98 6.42 -7.19
CA ALA A 56 -4.86 6.97 -7.91
C ALA A 56 -4.81 8.50 -7.81
N ALA A 57 -3.69 9.00 -7.31
CA ALA A 57 -3.34 10.42 -7.30
C ALA A 57 -2.18 10.69 -8.28
N PRO A 58 -1.89 11.97 -8.60
CA PRO A 58 -0.71 12.32 -9.41
C PRO A 58 0.62 11.83 -8.79
N SER A 59 0.68 11.69 -7.46
CA SER A 59 1.84 11.20 -6.72
C SER A 59 2.04 9.68 -6.79
N GLY A 60 0.97 8.90 -6.93
CA GLY A 60 1.02 7.46 -6.75
C GLY A 60 -0.34 6.78 -6.72
N TRP A 61 -0.35 5.56 -6.21
CA TRP A 61 -1.54 4.74 -6.03
C TRP A 61 -1.57 4.14 -4.63
N GLY A 62 -2.79 3.89 -4.16
CA GLY A 62 -3.07 3.25 -2.90
C GLY A 62 -4.15 2.19 -3.07
N SER A 63 -4.06 1.12 -2.30
CA SER A 63 -5.09 0.11 -2.21
C SER A 63 -5.07 -0.58 -0.86
N THR A 64 -6.25 -0.89 -0.37
CA THR A 64 -6.46 -1.71 0.82
C THR A 64 -7.10 -3.03 0.42
N LEU A 65 -6.90 -4.06 1.23
CA LEU A 65 -7.66 -5.30 1.19
C LEU A 65 -8.26 -5.50 2.57
N GLU A 66 -9.58 -5.54 2.61
CA GLU A 66 -10.38 -5.54 3.82
C GLU A 66 -11.25 -6.80 3.84
N ARG A 67 -11.42 -7.37 5.03
CA ARG A 67 -12.37 -8.45 5.30
C ARG A 67 -13.30 -7.96 6.39
N GLU A 68 -14.56 -7.74 6.04
CA GLU A 68 -15.54 -7.10 6.93
C GLU A 68 -15.06 -5.72 7.42
N ILE A 69 -14.69 -5.59 8.70
CA ILE A 69 -14.18 -4.35 9.31
C ILE A 69 -12.64 -4.40 9.48
N GLU A 70 -12.02 -5.57 9.29
CA GLU A 70 -10.59 -5.76 9.50
C GLU A 70 -9.77 -5.48 8.24
N MET A 71 -8.70 -4.70 8.42
CA MET A 71 -7.73 -4.40 7.37
C MET A 71 -6.75 -5.57 7.23
N ALA A 72 -6.93 -6.39 6.19
CA ALA A 72 -6.12 -7.59 5.97
C ALA A 72 -4.76 -7.28 5.33
N ALA A 73 -4.71 -6.35 4.37
CA ALA A 73 -3.47 -5.94 3.73
C ALA A 73 -3.56 -4.52 3.15
N ILE A 74 -2.41 -3.90 2.94
CA ILE A 74 -2.29 -2.57 2.34
C ILE A 74 -1.19 -2.60 1.28
N ALA A 75 -1.43 -1.94 0.16
CA ALA A 75 -0.45 -1.76 -0.89
C ALA A 75 -0.47 -0.32 -1.37
N HIS A 76 0.69 0.27 -1.62
CA HIS A 76 0.81 1.59 -2.19
C HIS A 76 2.12 1.72 -2.96
N GLY A 77 2.21 2.72 -3.81
CA GLY A 77 3.45 3.00 -4.53
C GLY A 77 3.40 4.31 -5.30
N THR A 78 4.57 4.78 -5.73
CA THR A 78 4.67 6.01 -6.53
C THR A 78 4.71 5.72 -8.02
N TRP A 79 4.22 6.67 -8.80
CA TRP A 79 4.31 6.59 -10.25
C TRP A 79 5.72 6.88 -10.76
N SER A 80 6.13 6.16 -11.82
CA SER A 80 7.26 6.58 -12.63
C SER A 80 6.92 7.86 -13.41
N LYS A 81 7.94 8.57 -13.93
CA LYS A 81 7.74 9.77 -14.76
C LYS A 81 6.79 9.54 -15.95
N LYS A 82 6.77 8.33 -16.51
CA LYS A 82 5.85 7.95 -17.60
C LYS A 82 4.43 7.70 -17.09
N GLN A 83 4.30 7.04 -15.94
CA GLN A 83 3.00 6.71 -15.33
C GLN A 83 2.30 7.95 -14.78
N ALA A 84 3.04 8.93 -14.27
CA ALA A 84 2.47 10.20 -13.78
C ALA A 84 1.78 11.02 -14.88
N LYS A 85 2.01 10.70 -16.16
CA LYS A 85 1.36 11.33 -17.32
C LYS A 85 0.09 10.60 -17.78
N LEU A 86 -0.32 9.53 -17.10
CA LEU A 86 -1.55 8.83 -17.42
C LEU A 86 -2.76 9.73 -17.11
N THR A 87 -3.81 9.58 -17.90
CA THR A 87 -5.10 10.20 -17.59
C THR A 87 -5.63 9.65 -16.28
N SER A 88 -6.40 10.42 -15.52
CA SER A 88 -7.00 9.99 -14.23
C SER A 88 -7.63 8.59 -14.35
N LYS A 89 -8.45 8.36 -15.38
CA LYS A 89 -9.03 7.05 -15.68
C LYS A 89 -7.99 5.93 -15.82
N ASN A 90 -6.94 6.14 -16.61
CA ASN A 90 -5.91 5.12 -16.80
C ASN A 90 -5.05 4.91 -15.53
N SER A 91 -4.84 5.95 -14.73
CA SER A 91 -4.17 5.86 -13.43
C SER A 91 -4.97 5.02 -12.45
N GLU A 92 -6.29 5.20 -12.40
CA GLU A 92 -7.22 4.38 -11.61
C GLU A 92 -7.22 2.91 -12.02
N ILE A 93 -7.35 2.65 -13.33
CA ILE A 93 -7.23 1.30 -13.87
C ILE A 93 -5.89 0.67 -13.49
N LYS A 94 -4.82 1.47 -13.52
CA LYS A 94 -3.50 1.01 -13.13
C LYS A 94 -3.40 0.73 -11.63
N ALA A 95 -3.94 1.59 -10.76
CA ALA A 95 -4.01 1.35 -9.32
C ALA A 95 -4.74 0.03 -9.02
N ILE A 96 -5.85 -0.23 -9.71
CA ILE A 96 -6.59 -1.51 -9.63
C ILE A 96 -5.71 -2.70 -9.98
N THR A 97 -5.00 -2.65 -11.12
CA THR A 97 -4.09 -3.74 -11.50
C THR A 97 -2.96 -3.95 -10.49
N GLN A 98 -2.46 -2.87 -9.87
CA GLN A 98 -1.42 -2.99 -8.84
C GLN A 98 -1.98 -3.58 -7.54
N GLY A 99 -3.19 -3.22 -7.13
CA GLY A 99 -3.88 -3.86 -6.00
C GLY A 99 -3.96 -5.38 -6.16
N TYR A 100 -4.50 -5.84 -7.31
CA TYR A 100 -4.58 -7.27 -7.61
C TYR A 100 -3.22 -7.98 -7.58
N ARG A 101 -2.18 -7.36 -8.16
CA ARG A 101 -0.83 -7.95 -8.18
C ARG A 101 -0.24 -8.09 -6.78
N ASN A 102 -0.36 -7.06 -5.95
CA ASN A 102 0.21 -7.06 -4.60
C ASN A 102 -0.56 -8.02 -3.67
N PHE A 103 -1.87 -8.14 -3.86
CA PHE A 103 -2.70 -8.99 -3.03
C PHE A 103 -2.88 -10.42 -3.56
N ALA A 104 -2.31 -10.77 -4.72
CA ALA A 104 -2.46 -12.09 -5.32
C ALA A 104 -2.17 -13.26 -4.35
N ARG A 105 -1.12 -13.13 -3.54
CA ARG A 105 -0.78 -14.14 -2.51
C ARG A 105 -1.80 -14.21 -1.39
N VAL A 106 -2.27 -13.05 -0.91
CA VAL A 106 -3.28 -12.97 0.16
C VAL A 106 -4.60 -13.54 -0.31
N LEU A 107 -5.03 -13.19 -1.52
CA LEU A 107 -6.25 -13.71 -2.16
C LEU A 107 -6.19 -15.22 -2.38
N LYS A 108 -5.01 -15.75 -2.77
CA LYS A 108 -4.80 -17.21 -2.88
C LYS A 108 -4.98 -17.91 -1.53
N ASN A 109 -4.47 -17.31 -0.47
CA ASN A 109 -4.50 -17.92 0.87
C ASN A 109 -5.83 -17.73 1.60
N SER A 110 -6.61 -16.70 1.25
CA SER A 110 -7.87 -16.38 1.92
C SER A 110 -9.04 -17.28 1.52
N ARG A 111 -8.90 -18.06 0.43
CA ARG A 111 -9.93 -19.00 -0.09
C ARG A 111 -11.32 -18.37 -0.28
N ILE A 112 -11.36 -17.09 -0.63
CA ILE A 112 -12.62 -16.41 -0.93
C ILE A 112 -13.15 -16.83 -2.29
N GLN A 113 -14.47 -16.75 -2.45
CA GLN A 113 -15.16 -16.97 -3.71
C GLN A 113 -15.50 -15.66 -4.42
N SER A 114 -15.61 -14.54 -3.68
CA SER A 114 -16.02 -13.24 -4.24
C SER A 114 -15.27 -12.07 -3.60
N LEU A 115 -14.82 -11.14 -4.45
CA LEU A 115 -14.10 -9.93 -4.08
C LEU A 115 -14.72 -8.69 -4.75
N ALA A 116 -14.94 -7.65 -3.97
CA ALA A 116 -15.41 -6.35 -4.46
C ALA A 116 -14.25 -5.35 -4.58
N ASN A 117 -13.87 -5.00 -5.80
CA ASN A 117 -13.00 -3.87 -6.06
C ASN A 117 -13.82 -2.57 -6.04
N ARG A 118 -13.33 -1.56 -5.32
CA ARG A 118 -13.98 -0.26 -5.19
C ARG A 118 -13.07 0.86 -5.70
N SER A 119 -13.59 1.73 -6.57
CA SER A 119 -12.89 2.93 -7.06
C SER A 119 -13.88 4.10 -7.15
N ASP A 120 -13.37 5.31 -6.95
CA ASP A 120 -14.14 6.55 -7.03
C ASP A 120 -14.31 7.09 -8.45
N ASN A 121 -13.58 6.51 -9.41
CA ASN A 121 -13.68 6.89 -10.80
C ASN A 121 -14.71 6.02 -11.52
N SER A 122 -15.94 6.53 -11.59
CA SER A 122 -17.06 5.86 -12.27
C SER A 122 -16.75 5.49 -13.73
N THR A 123 -15.92 6.26 -14.43
CA THR A 123 -15.50 5.95 -15.80
C THR A 123 -14.54 4.76 -15.83
N ALA A 124 -13.59 4.69 -14.91
CA ALA A 124 -12.70 3.53 -14.76
C ALA A 124 -13.49 2.27 -14.38
N VAL A 125 -14.44 2.39 -13.46
CA VAL A 125 -15.37 1.31 -13.08
C VAL A 125 -16.15 0.80 -14.29
N PHE A 126 -16.74 1.70 -15.08
CA PHE A 126 -17.48 1.34 -16.29
C PHE A 126 -16.61 0.63 -17.33
N ASP A 127 -15.42 1.16 -17.59
CA ASP A 127 -14.48 0.62 -18.57
C ASP A 127 -13.97 -0.77 -18.13
N ILE A 128 -13.59 -0.96 -16.86
CA ILE A 128 -13.13 -2.26 -16.35
C ILE A 128 -14.25 -3.30 -16.35
N ARG A 129 -15.49 -2.94 -15.97
CA ARG A 129 -16.63 -3.87 -16.04
C ARG A 129 -16.83 -4.46 -17.44
N LYS A 130 -16.50 -3.67 -18.48
CA LYS A 130 -16.57 -4.10 -19.88
C LYS A 130 -15.23 -4.62 -20.41
N TRP A 131 -14.21 -4.77 -19.55
CA TRP A 131 -12.83 -5.10 -19.92
C TRP A 131 -12.26 -4.21 -21.04
N ARG A 132 -12.73 -2.96 -21.12
CA ARG A 132 -12.33 -1.98 -22.12
C ARG A 132 -11.23 -1.11 -21.56
N VAL A 133 -10.01 -1.25 -22.08
CA VAL A 133 -8.87 -0.45 -21.61
C VAL A 133 -8.02 0.12 -22.73
N SER A 134 -7.24 1.15 -22.39
CA SER A 134 -6.27 1.73 -23.31
C SER A 134 -5.22 0.70 -23.73
N THR A 135 -4.70 0.84 -24.95
CA THR A 135 -3.73 -0.09 -25.55
C THR A 135 -2.49 -0.29 -24.67
N SER A 136 -2.09 0.74 -23.93
CA SER A 136 -0.95 0.71 -23.01
C SER A 136 -1.16 -0.17 -21.77
N LEU A 137 -2.42 -0.49 -21.40
CA LEU A 137 -2.76 -1.26 -20.20
C LEU A 137 -3.30 -2.68 -20.51
N ILE A 138 -3.55 -3.01 -21.78
CA ILE A 138 -4.10 -4.31 -22.19
C ILE A 138 -3.30 -5.49 -21.63
N LYS A 139 -1.97 -5.44 -21.72
CA LYS A 139 -1.10 -6.53 -21.24
C LYS A 139 -1.24 -6.74 -19.73
N GLU A 140 -1.31 -5.66 -18.96
CA GLU A 140 -1.38 -5.71 -17.50
C GLU A 140 -2.72 -6.28 -17.04
N ILE A 141 -3.82 -5.86 -17.67
CA ILE A 141 -5.15 -6.38 -17.35
C ILE A 141 -5.33 -7.83 -17.76
N LYS A 142 -4.79 -8.24 -18.91
CA LYS A 142 -4.84 -9.66 -19.32
C LYS A 142 -4.19 -10.56 -18.27
N GLN A 143 -3.05 -10.15 -17.70
CA GLN A 143 -2.38 -10.90 -16.62
C GLN A 143 -3.22 -10.95 -15.34
N VAL A 144 -3.81 -9.83 -14.94
CA VAL A 144 -4.68 -9.76 -13.76
C VAL A 144 -5.90 -10.66 -13.95
N HIS A 145 -6.56 -10.56 -15.09
CA HIS A 145 -7.72 -11.39 -15.43
C HIS A 145 -7.38 -12.88 -15.40
N GLN A 146 -6.27 -13.29 -16.03
CA GLN A 146 -5.80 -14.68 -15.98
C GLN A 146 -5.48 -15.16 -14.55
N THR A 147 -4.96 -14.28 -13.70
CA THR A 147 -4.66 -14.61 -12.30
C THR A 147 -5.95 -14.85 -11.52
N ILE A 148 -6.94 -13.97 -11.68
CA ILE A 148 -8.25 -14.07 -11.04
C ILE A 148 -9.00 -15.31 -11.52
N GLU A 149 -9.01 -15.58 -12.83
CA GLU A 149 -9.61 -16.79 -13.42
C GLU A 149 -9.00 -18.06 -12.80
N LYS A 150 -7.66 -18.11 -12.64
CA LYS A 150 -6.98 -19.23 -11.98
C LYS A 150 -7.31 -19.39 -10.50
N LEU A 151 -7.61 -18.29 -9.81
CA LEU A 151 -8.01 -18.32 -8.41
C LEU A 151 -9.49 -18.71 -8.24
N GLY A 152 -10.29 -18.68 -9.30
CA GLY A 152 -11.73 -18.98 -9.24
C GLY A 152 -12.53 -17.93 -8.46
N ILE A 153 -12.02 -16.69 -8.36
CA ILE A 153 -12.67 -15.62 -7.59
C ILE A 153 -13.60 -14.82 -8.51
N GLN A 154 -14.86 -14.70 -8.12
CA GLN A 154 -15.81 -13.77 -8.74
C GLN A 154 -15.44 -12.34 -8.37
N ILE A 155 -15.29 -11.47 -9.38
CA ILE A 155 -14.90 -10.07 -9.18
C ILE A 155 -16.07 -9.15 -9.43
N GLN A 156 -16.32 -8.28 -8.47
CA GLN A 156 -17.28 -7.20 -8.58
C GLN A 156 -16.53 -5.88 -8.61
N ILE A 157 -16.72 -5.09 -9.67
CA ILE A 157 -16.18 -3.73 -9.73
C ILE A 157 -17.29 -2.78 -9.34
N ILE A 158 -17.10 -1.99 -8.29
CA ILE A 158 -18.13 -1.15 -7.68
C ILE A 158 -17.62 0.28 -7.60
N HIS A 159 -18.48 1.24 -7.89
CA HIS A 159 -18.16 2.65 -7.66
C HIS A 159 -18.34 2.99 -6.18
N LEU A 160 -17.37 3.67 -5.60
CA LEU A 160 -17.38 4.15 -4.22
C LEU A 160 -17.13 5.65 -4.21
N ALA A 161 -18.02 6.45 -3.64
CA ALA A 161 -17.82 7.89 -3.55
C ALA A 161 -16.47 8.22 -2.87
N GLY A 162 -15.72 9.19 -3.41
CA GLY A 162 -14.36 9.51 -2.91
C GLY A 162 -14.30 9.84 -1.42
N VAL A 163 -15.35 10.44 -0.86
CA VAL A 163 -15.49 10.69 0.60
C VAL A 163 -15.43 9.41 1.43
N LYS A 164 -15.82 8.27 0.85
CA LYS A 164 -15.74 6.95 1.50
C LYS A 164 -14.43 6.22 1.17
N ASN A 165 -13.59 6.76 0.28
CA ASN A 165 -12.33 6.16 -0.19
C ASN A 165 -11.10 6.75 0.53
N GLU A 166 -11.27 7.27 1.74
CA GLU A 166 -10.26 8.10 2.42
C GLU A 166 -8.92 7.38 2.63
N ILE A 167 -8.95 6.09 2.95
CA ILE A 167 -7.73 5.31 3.21
C ILE A 167 -6.94 5.10 1.92
N ALA A 168 -7.61 4.71 0.84
CA ALA A 168 -6.94 4.50 -0.44
C ALA A 168 -6.41 5.83 -1.01
N ASP A 169 -7.16 6.92 -0.90
CA ASP A 169 -6.70 8.27 -1.28
C ASP A 169 -5.53 8.75 -0.41
N ALA A 170 -5.54 8.46 0.90
CA ALA A 170 -4.38 8.74 1.74
C ALA A 170 -3.14 7.96 1.32
N LEU A 171 -3.30 6.70 0.92
CA LEU A 171 -2.21 5.85 0.44
C LEU A 171 -1.69 6.28 -0.94
N SER A 172 -2.55 6.72 -1.85
CA SER A 172 -2.15 7.23 -3.17
C SER A 172 -1.39 8.56 -3.09
N ARG A 173 -1.66 9.33 -2.03
CA ARG A 173 -1.01 10.60 -1.67
C ARG A 173 0.05 10.47 -0.59
N LEU A 174 0.51 9.26 -0.30
CA LEU A 174 1.47 9.06 0.78
C LEU A 174 2.85 9.63 0.41
N SER A 175 3.43 10.41 1.32
CA SER A 175 4.74 11.03 1.13
C SER A 175 5.87 10.00 1.13
N ARG A 176 6.78 10.09 0.14
CA ARG A 176 8.08 9.40 0.17
C ARG A 176 9.08 10.03 1.13
N ALA A 177 8.95 11.33 1.35
CA ALA A 177 9.91 12.15 2.08
C ALA A 177 9.70 12.09 3.60
N GLY A 178 8.54 11.62 4.07
CA GLY A 178 8.23 11.57 5.50
C GLY A 178 8.21 12.94 6.16
N ASP A 179 7.82 14.00 5.44
CA ASP A 179 7.68 15.35 6.00
C ASP A 179 6.41 15.47 6.87
N TYR A 180 6.41 14.71 7.97
CA TYR A 180 5.43 14.71 9.04
C TYR A 180 6.13 14.34 10.36
N LYS A 181 5.60 14.81 11.48
CA LYS A 181 6.18 14.56 12.81
C LYS A 181 5.12 14.16 13.82
N LEU A 182 5.55 13.51 14.91
CA LEU A 182 4.71 13.32 16.09
C LEU A 182 4.48 14.67 16.77
N LYS A 183 3.25 14.92 17.25
CA LYS A 183 2.94 16.12 18.03
C LYS A 183 3.79 16.17 19.29
N GLU A 184 4.38 17.32 19.59
CA GLU A 184 5.26 17.50 20.74
C GLU A 184 4.57 17.17 22.07
N LYS A 185 3.29 17.57 22.19
CA LYS A 185 2.42 17.24 23.34
C LYS A 185 2.19 15.75 23.57
N ILE A 186 2.43 14.91 22.56
CA ILE A 186 2.33 13.44 22.66
C ILE A 186 3.70 12.84 22.94
N PHE A 187 4.77 13.41 22.36
CA PHE A 187 6.11 12.88 22.44
C PHE A 187 6.66 12.86 23.88
N GLN A 188 6.56 13.96 24.63
CA GLN A 188 7.11 14.04 25.98
C GLN A 188 6.43 13.06 26.97
N PRO A 189 5.08 12.96 27.01
CA PRO A 189 4.42 11.94 27.82
C PRO A 189 4.79 10.50 27.41
N THR A 190 4.90 10.24 26.11
CA THR A 190 5.31 8.91 25.60
C THR A 190 6.68 8.51 26.12
N CYS A 191 7.65 9.45 26.10
CA CYS A 191 9.00 9.18 26.60
C CYS A 191 9.01 8.91 28.10
N HIS A 192 8.24 9.67 28.88
CA HIS A 192 8.12 9.43 30.33
C HIS A 192 7.47 8.07 30.64
N GLN A 193 6.36 7.75 29.97
CA GLN A 193 5.61 6.51 30.22
C GLN A 193 6.44 5.25 29.86
N MET A 194 7.24 5.32 28.81
CA MET A 194 8.08 4.21 28.35
C MET A 194 9.52 4.27 28.88
N ASN A 195 9.84 5.23 29.77
CA ASN A 195 11.19 5.47 30.29
C ASN A 195 12.26 5.59 29.18
N LEU A 196 11.94 6.33 28.11
CA LEU A 196 12.80 6.53 26.94
C LEU A 196 13.60 7.82 27.07
N ASN A 197 14.88 7.77 26.71
CA ASN A 197 15.74 8.96 26.66
C ASN A 197 16.43 9.11 25.29
N PRO A 198 15.67 9.43 24.22
CA PRO A 198 16.25 9.58 22.89
C PRO A 198 17.14 10.81 22.80
N THR A 199 18.37 10.60 22.33
CA THR A 199 19.44 11.61 22.30
C THR A 199 19.64 12.25 20.93
N ILE A 200 19.10 11.62 19.89
CA ILE A 200 19.21 12.06 18.49
C ILE A 200 17.99 11.61 17.68
N ASP A 201 17.52 12.44 16.75
CA ASP A 201 16.49 12.08 15.78
C ASP A 201 17.10 11.74 14.41
N LEU A 202 16.88 10.54 13.90
CA LEU A 202 17.53 10.08 12.66
C LEU A 202 16.80 10.48 11.36
N PHE A 203 15.54 10.91 11.44
CA PHE A 203 14.71 11.15 10.25
C PHE A 203 13.96 12.49 10.32
N SER A 204 14.63 13.52 10.84
CA SER A 204 14.03 14.85 11.02
C SER A 204 14.73 15.93 10.18
N GLN A 205 13.98 16.97 9.86
CA GLN A 205 14.40 18.17 9.15
C GLN A 205 14.47 19.35 10.11
N HIS A 206 15.22 20.39 9.73
CA HIS A 206 15.46 21.59 10.56
C HIS A 206 14.19 22.26 11.13
N PHE A 207 13.05 22.17 10.44
CA PHE A 207 11.81 22.81 10.85
C PHE A 207 10.80 21.86 11.52
N ASN A 208 11.15 20.58 11.70
CA ASN A 208 10.26 19.56 12.24
C ASN A 208 10.91 18.71 13.35
N ASN A 209 12.03 19.16 13.92
CA ASN A 209 12.77 18.45 14.95
C ASN A 209 12.09 18.52 16.32
N LEU A 210 12.06 17.37 16.99
CA LEU A 210 11.63 17.24 18.39
C LEU A 210 12.83 17.15 19.35
N LEU A 211 14.04 17.00 18.79
CA LEU A 211 15.30 16.90 19.53
C LEU A 211 16.29 17.92 18.99
N LEU A 212 17.16 18.42 19.88
CA LEU A 212 18.22 19.37 19.52
C LEU A 212 19.20 18.78 18.50
N ARG A 213 19.50 17.49 18.61
CA ARG A 213 20.36 16.74 17.69
C ARG A 213 19.49 15.95 16.71
N PHE A 214 19.65 16.18 15.42
CA PHE A 214 18.91 15.44 14.39
C PHE A 214 19.76 15.22 13.12
N MET A 215 19.32 14.28 12.27
CA MET A 215 19.84 13.99 10.94
C MET A 215 18.72 14.09 9.91
N SER A 216 19.02 14.67 8.73
CA SER A 216 18.08 14.89 7.62
C SER A 216 18.41 14.00 6.41
N THR A 217 17.37 13.52 5.73
CA THR A 217 17.48 12.68 4.52
C THR A 217 17.36 13.47 3.20
N ILE A 218 17.12 14.79 3.25
CA ILE A 218 16.86 15.64 2.07
C ILE A 218 17.90 16.76 1.97
N ARG A 219 18.44 16.99 0.76
CA ARG A 219 19.38 18.08 0.44
C ARG A 219 18.75 19.45 0.71
N GLY A 220 19.31 20.21 1.65
CA GLY A 220 19.18 21.67 1.76
C GLY A 220 20.46 22.37 1.28
N LEU A 221 20.38 23.65 0.89
CA LEU A 221 21.56 24.48 0.66
C LEU A 221 22.32 24.64 1.99
N GLY A 222 23.53 24.07 2.09
CA GLY A 222 24.49 24.44 3.14
C GLY A 222 24.85 23.40 4.22
N GLU A 223 24.48 22.12 4.11
CA GLU A 223 24.72 21.14 5.19
C GLU A 223 25.61 19.95 4.79
N VAL A 224 26.51 19.56 5.69
CA VAL A 224 27.33 18.34 5.60
C VAL A 224 26.38 17.13 5.65
N VAL A 225 26.41 16.35 4.57
CA VAL A 225 25.60 15.13 4.40
C VAL A 225 25.96 14.12 5.46
N ILE A 226 24.99 13.77 6.30
CA ILE A 226 25.07 12.59 7.16
C ILE A 226 23.84 11.74 6.85
N ASP A 227 24.01 10.75 5.99
CA ASP A 227 22.98 9.72 5.77
C ASP A 227 22.84 8.90 7.06
N ALA A 228 21.70 9.05 7.73
CA ALA A 228 21.38 8.34 8.97
C ALA A 228 21.48 6.82 8.81
N LEU A 229 21.28 6.29 7.59
CA LEU A 229 21.42 4.87 7.28
C LEU A 229 22.88 4.45 7.08
N ASN A 230 23.79 5.37 6.72
CA ASN A 230 25.20 5.04 6.50
C ASN A 230 26.09 5.28 7.74
N GLN A 231 25.62 6.02 8.74
CA GLN A 231 26.38 6.18 9.98
C GLN A 231 26.17 5.04 10.95
N THR A 232 27.27 4.57 11.55
CA THR A 232 27.26 3.63 12.65
C THR A 232 26.76 4.32 13.92
N GLN A 233 25.69 3.80 14.51
CA GLN A 233 25.07 4.40 15.71
C GLN A 233 25.65 3.78 16.99
N LYS A 234 26.93 4.05 17.29
CA LYS A 234 27.56 3.57 18.53
C LYS A 234 27.19 4.48 19.72
N LYS A 235 26.65 3.88 20.80
CA LYS A 235 26.39 4.51 22.11
C LYS A 235 25.36 5.65 22.14
N LYS A 236 24.43 5.70 21.19
CA LYS A 236 23.30 6.65 21.19
C LYS A 236 21.99 5.87 21.22
N HIS A 237 20.98 6.42 21.90
CA HIS A 237 19.59 5.97 21.82
C HIS A 237 18.86 6.84 20.78
N PRO A 238 18.78 6.43 19.49
CA PRO A 238 18.09 7.21 18.48
C PRO A 238 16.57 7.12 18.59
N ARG A 239 15.90 8.25 18.34
CA ARG A 239 14.51 8.29 17.89
C ARG A 239 14.50 8.09 16.37
N ILE A 240 13.66 7.18 15.91
CA ILE A 240 13.51 6.83 14.50
C ILE A 240 12.04 6.94 14.14
N HIS A 241 11.70 7.91 13.28
CA HIS A 241 10.38 8.05 12.68
C HIS A 241 10.52 8.13 11.16
N PRO A 242 10.84 7.00 10.50
CA PRO A 242 11.23 7.03 9.10
C PRO A 242 10.01 7.16 8.19
N PRO A 243 10.20 7.69 6.96
CA PRO A 243 9.23 7.46 5.90
C PRO A 243 8.96 5.96 5.74
N ILE A 244 7.69 5.56 5.64
CA ILE A 244 7.28 4.14 5.57
C ILE A 244 8.09 3.30 4.57
N PRO A 245 8.42 3.79 3.35
CA PRO A 245 9.22 3.01 2.40
C PRO A 245 10.63 2.64 2.89
N LEU A 246 11.18 3.38 3.87
CA LEU A 246 12.51 3.14 4.43
C LEU A 246 12.47 2.23 5.67
N LEU A 247 11.28 1.90 6.19
CA LEU A 247 11.14 1.11 7.40
C LEU A 247 11.82 -0.28 7.33
N PRO A 248 11.72 -1.05 6.23
CA PRO A 248 12.44 -2.33 6.13
C PRO A 248 13.97 -2.17 6.25
N THR A 249 14.52 -1.13 5.63
CA THR A 249 15.96 -0.83 5.69
C THR A 249 16.38 -0.40 7.10
N VAL A 250 15.53 0.37 7.79
CA VAL A 250 15.76 0.76 9.19
C VAL A 250 15.77 -0.46 10.11
N LEU A 251 14.80 -1.36 9.98
CA LEU A 251 14.75 -2.59 10.80
C LEU A 251 15.97 -3.47 10.56
N THR A 252 16.37 -3.65 9.29
CA THR A 252 17.59 -4.40 8.95
C THR A 252 18.82 -3.79 9.62
N LYS A 253 18.94 -2.45 9.63
CA LYS A 253 20.06 -1.76 10.28
C LYS A 253 20.02 -1.89 11.81
N ILE A 254 18.85 -1.74 12.44
CA ILE A 254 18.66 -1.96 13.89
C ILE A 254 19.14 -3.35 14.28
N ARG A 255 18.75 -4.36 13.49
CA ARG A 255 19.18 -5.75 13.65
C ARG A 255 20.69 -5.95 13.50
N GLU A 256 21.26 -5.49 12.39
CA GLU A 256 22.66 -5.75 12.05
C GLU A 256 23.63 -5.02 12.98
N GLU A 257 23.29 -3.79 13.38
CA GLU A 257 24.11 -2.97 14.28
C GLU A 257 23.73 -3.11 15.76
N GLN A 258 22.72 -3.92 16.09
CA GLN A 258 22.24 -4.13 17.47
C GLN A 258 21.93 -2.80 18.19
N ILE A 259 21.18 -1.93 17.50
CA ILE A 259 20.88 -0.57 17.98
C ILE A 259 19.68 -0.62 18.92
N GLU A 260 19.84 -0.11 20.13
CA GLU A 260 18.70 0.20 20.99
C GLU A 260 18.05 1.50 20.50
N ALA A 261 16.78 1.46 20.09
CA ALA A 261 16.13 2.59 19.43
C ALA A 261 14.66 2.77 19.83
N THR A 262 14.22 4.03 19.86
CA THR A 262 12.80 4.38 19.91
C THR A 262 12.27 4.51 18.50
N LEU A 263 11.47 3.54 18.06
CA LEU A 263 10.88 3.50 16.73
C LEU A 263 9.40 3.90 16.78
N ILE A 264 9.02 4.96 16.07
CA ILE A 264 7.64 5.42 15.98
C ILE A 264 7.15 5.13 14.56
N VAL A 265 6.14 4.29 14.41
CA VAL A 265 5.62 3.88 13.10
C VAL A 265 4.12 3.62 13.13
N PRO A 266 3.42 3.74 12.00
CA PRO A 266 2.03 3.28 11.90
C PRO A 266 1.97 1.75 11.97
N LEU A 267 1.13 1.22 12.86
CA LEU A 267 0.84 -0.20 12.96
C LEU A 267 0.06 -0.65 11.72
N ARG A 268 0.64 -1.56 10.92
CA ARG A 268 0.03 -2.07 9.70
C ARG A 268 0.12 -3.59 9.62
N LEU A 269 -1.00 -4.25 9.90
CA LEU A 269 -1.14 -5.69 9.73
C LEU A 269 -0.94 -6.07 8.26
N GLY A 270 -0.31 -7.23 8.02
CA GLY A 270 -0.06 -7.76 6.68
C GLY A 270 1.14 -7.17 5.93
N GLN A 271 1.91 -6.25 6.53
CA GLN A 271 3.17 -5.78 5.95
C GLN A 271 4.30 -6.79 6.20
N ILE A 272 5.21 -6.94 5.22
CA ILE A 272 6.33 -7.89 5.30
C ILE A 272 7.22 -7.62 6.52
N TRP A 273 7.41 -6.33 6.85
CA TRP A 273 8.22 -5.88 7.97
C TRP A 273 7.52 -6.01 9.33
N TYR A 274 6.23 -6.34 9.38
CA TYR A 274 5.47 -6.40 10.64
C TYR A 274 6.02 -7.48 11.59
N THR A 275 6.33 -8.66 11.07
CA THR A 275 6.90 -9.76 11.86
C THR A 275 8.28 -9.39 12.41
N GLU A 276 9.11 -8.74 11.60
CA GLU A 276 10.44 -8.27 12.03
C GLU A 276 10.34 -7.21 13.12
N LEU A 277 9.42 -6.25 12.97
CA LEU A 277 9.13 -5.25 13.98
C LEU A 277 8.74 -5.88 15.32
N LEU A 278 7.88 -6.90 15.31
CA LEU A 278 7.45 -7.58 16.54
C LEU A 278 8.57 -8.41 17.17
N ASN A 279 9.39 -9.08 16.37
CA ASN A 279 10.48 -9.93 16.86
C ASN A 279 11.58 -9.13 17.58
N GLU A 280 11.79 -7.86 17.20
CA GLU A 280 12.83 -7.00 17.78
C GLU A 280 12.28 -6.02 18.83
N ASN A 281 10.98 -6.07 19.11
CA ASN A 281 10.31 -5.20 20.07
C ASN A 281 10.50 -5.69 21.51
N ALA A 282 11.09 -4.86 22.37
CA ALA A 282 11.14 -5.11 23.81
C ALA A 282 9.90 -4.57 24.54
N GLN A 283 9.44 -3.38 24.17
CA GLN A 283 8.29 -2.71 24.78
C GLN A 283 7.57 -1.84 23.76
N SER A 284 6.23 -1.85 23.76
CA SER A 284 5.44 -1.03 22.83
C SER A 284 4.32 -0.26 23.53
N LEU A 285 3.99 0.91 23.01
CA LEU A 285 2.85 1.73 23.43
C LEU A 285 2.03 2.18 22.24
N MET A 286 0.73 1.87 22.24
CA MET A 286 -0.22 2.40 21.25
C MET A 286 -0.52 3.87 21.57
N LEU A 287 -0.23 4.77 20.63
CA LEU A 287 -0.44 6.21 20.84
C LEU A 287 -1.85 6.67 20.46
N GLY A 288 -2.36 6.20 19.32
CA GLY A 288 -3.67 6.61 18.80
C GLY A 288 -3.69 6.73 17.28
N TRP A 289 -4.73 7.35 16.70
CA TRP A 289 -4.86 7.50 15.26
C TRP A 289 -3.90 8.54 14.67
N SER A 290 -3.41 8.31 13.46
CA SER A 290 -2.37 9.16 12.87
C SER A 290 -2.75 10.63 12.69
N ASN A 291 -4.01 10.95 12.41
CA ASN A 291 -4.55 12.32 12.35
C ASN A 291 -4.52 13.04 13.71
N GLU A 292 -4.67 12.29 14.81
CA GLU A 292 -4.62 12.80 16.17
C GLU A 292 -3.17 12.93 16.64
N MET A 293 -2.30 12.01 16.25
CA MET A 293 -0.92 11.89 16.75
C MET A 293 0.11 12.66 15.93
N LEU A 294 -0.08 12.82 14.62
CA LEU A 294 0.89 13.41 13.71
C LEU A 294 0.49 14.81 13.23
N GLU A 295 1.49 15.59 12.84
CA GLU A 295 1.35 16.88 12.15
C GLU A 295 2.06 16.81 10.80
N SER A 296 1.39 17.30 9.76
CA SER A 296 1.95 17.42 8.41
C SER A 296 2.96 18.56 8.35
N GLY A 297 4.10 18.32 7.71
CA GLY A 297 5.08 19.35 7.40
C GLY A 297 4.69 20.22 6.20
N ARG A 298 5.44 21.31 5.99
CA ARG A 298 5.12 22.33 4.96
C ARG A 298 5.13 21.77 3.54
N SER A 299 6.06 20.86 3.22
CA SER A 299 6.19 20.26 1.88
C SER A 299 5.01 19.34 1.59
N GLN A 300 4.58 18.58 2.60
CA GLN A 300 3.43 17.70 2.54
C GLN A 300 2.14 18.46 2.26
N ILE A 301 1.91 19.58 2.97
CA ILE A 301 0.76 20.47 2.76
C ILE A 301 0.78 21.05 1.35
N LYS A 302 1.90 21.65 0.92
CA LYS A 302 2.03 22.29 -0.40
C LYS A 302 1.78 21.32 -1.57
N LYS A 303 2.11 20.04 -1.39
CA LYS A 303 1.94 18.99 -2.41
C LYS A 303 0.61 18.23 -2.30
N ASN A 304 -0.27 18.62 -1.37
CA ASN A 304 -1.52 17.92 -1.09
C ASN A 304 -1.31 16.41 -0.83
N LEU A 305 -0.27 16.10 -0.04
CA LEU A 305 0.07 14.74 0.41
C LEU A 305 -0.64 14.45 1.74
N LYS A 306 -0.94 13.18 1.99
CA LYS A 306 -1.67 12.74 3.18
C LYS A 306 -0.78 11.97 4.15
N LEU A 307 -1.14 12.05 5.44
CA LEU A 307 -0.51 11.26 6.49
C LEU A 307 -0.77 9.78 6.26
N ALA A 308 0.15 8.95 6.75
CA ALA A 308 -0.03 7.51 6.78
C ALA A 308 -1.33 7.16 7.54
N PRO A 309 -2.31 6.47 6.93
CA PRO A 309 -3.46 5.99 7.68
C PRO A 309 -3.02 4.87 8.64
N GLY A 310 -3.76 4.73 9.73
CA GLY A 310 -3.56 3.72 10.77
C GLY A 310 -3.27 4.30 12.15
N LYS A 311 -3.18 3.41 13.15
CA LYS A 311 -2.77 3.78 14.50
C LYS A 311 -1.25 3.91 14.58
N ILE A 312 -0.75 4.95 15.24
CA ILE A 312 0.68 5.13 15.50
C ILE A 312 1.03 4.39 16.79
N CYS A 313 2.15 3.67 16.75
CA CYS A 313 2.69 2.97 17.90
C CYS A 313 4.16 3.36 18.08
N CYS A 314 4.57 3.47 19.34
CA CYS A 314 5.93 3.66 19.76
C CYS A 314 6.50 2.31 20.21
N PHE A 315 7.66 1.94 19.71
CA PHE A 315 8.37 0.70 20.03
C PHE A 315 9.73 1.03 20.60
N LEU A 316 10.11 0.34 21.67
CA LEU A 316 11.48 0.21 22.13
C LEU A 316 12.05 -1.04 21.46
N MET A 317 12.97 -0.82 20.53
CA MET A 317 13.72 -1.87 19.86
C MET A 317 14.96 -2.15 20.71
N ASP A 318 15.10 -3.36 21.24
CA ASP A 318 16.25 -3.76 22.06
C ASP A 318 16.52 -5.26 21.88
N ARG A 319 17.71 -5.60 21.40
CA ARG A 319 18.14 -6.98 21.18
C ARG A 319 19.43 -7.32 21.92
N ARG A 320 19.57 -6.85 23.16
CA ARG A 320 20.61 -7.41 24.06
C ARG A 320 20.33 -8.91 24.29
N PRO A 321 21.34 -9.80 24.16
CA PRO A 321 21.14 -11.24 24.33
C PRO A 321 20.70 -11.57 25.77
N GLY A 322 19.59 -12.31 25.93
CA GLY A 322 19.09 -12.80 27.22
C GLY A 322 17.58 -12.71 27.51
N ARG A 323 16.73 -12.30 26.56
CA ARG A 323 15.26 -12.13 26.76
C ARG A 323 14.40 -12.94 25.78
N GLU A 324 14.76 -14.20 25.49
CA GLU A 324 14.02 -15.03 24.52
C GLU A 324 12.72 -15.66 25.07
N GLU A 325 12.46 -15.61 26.38
CA GLU A 325 11.43 -16.46 27.01
C GLU A 325 9.99 -15.88 27.08
N ASP A 326 9.73 -14.65 26.61
CA ASP A 326 8.42 -13.99 26.85
C ASP A 326 7.57 -13.78 25.56
N LEU A 327 7.88 -14.52 24.49
CA LEU A 327 7.34 -14.26 23.15
C LEU A 327 5.96 -14.90 22.88
N GLN A 328 5.52 -15.89 23.67
CA GLN A 328 4.27 -16.62 23.39
C GLN A 328 2.99 -15.99 23.98
N GLU A 329 3.06 -15.21 25.05
CA GLU A 329 1.86 -14.60 25.68
C GLU A 329 1.39 -13.31 24.99
N ARG A 330 2.29 -12.54 24.35
CA ARG A 330 1.97 -11.24 23.72
C ARG A 330 1.10 -11.33 22.46
N PHE A 331 0.92 -12.52 21.89
CA PHE A 331 0.07 -12.74 20.71
C PHE A 331 -1.43 -12.61 20.98
N LYS A 332 -1.87 -12.65 22.24
CA LYS A 332 -3.29 -12.53 22.60
C LYS A 332 -3.76 -11.07 22.68
N GLU A 333 -2.90 -10.14 23.09
CA GLU A 333 -3.31 -8.75 23.33
C GLU A 333 -3.66 -7.96 22.06
N TYR A 334 -3.06 -8.31 20.92
CA TYR A 334 -3.39 -7.67 19.63
C TYR A 334 -4.61 -8.27 18.92
N LYS A 335 -5.25 -9.31 19.49
CA LYS A 335 -6.48 -9.93 18.94
C LYS A 335 -7.76 -9.53 19.66
N THR A 336 -7.67 -8.85 20.80
CA THR A 336 -8.84 -8.47 21.60
C THR A 336 -9.23 -7.03 21.31
N TYR A 337 -10.17 -6.82 20.39
CA TYR A 337 -11.06 -5.67 20.47
C TYR A 337 -12.13 -5.97 21.52
N PRO A 338 -12.49 -5.03 22.41
CA PRO A 338 -13.68 -5.19 23.22
C PRO A 338 -14.88 -5.09 22.27
N SER A 339 -15.62 -6.18 22.14
CA SER A 339 -17.02 -6.14 21.75
C SER A 339 -17.72 -5.07 22.59
N GLU A 340 -18.31 -4.08 21.92
CA GLU A 340 -19.14 -3.04 22.53
C GLU A 340 -20.07 -3.66 23.59
N GLN A 341 -19.91 -3.20 24.83
CA GLN A 341 -20.94 -3.37 25.83
C GLN A 341 -22.13 -2.51 25.41
N LYS A 342 -23.23 -3.18 25.08
CA LYS A 342 -24.58 -2.63 25.00
C LYS A 342 -24.87 -1.74 26.21
N ILE A 343 -25.36 -0.52 25.96
CA ILE A 343 -26.68 -0.04 26.43
C ILE A 343 -27.29 0.79 25.30
#